data_AF-A0A967EFY6-F1
#
_entry.id   AF-A0A967EFY6-F1
#
_cell.length_a   1.000
_cell.length_b   1.000
_cell.length_c   1.000
_cell.angle_alpha   90.00
_cell.angle_beta   90.00
_cell.angle_gamma   90.00
#
_symmetry.space_group_name_H-M   'P 1'
#
loop_
_entity.id
_entity.type
_entity.pdbx_description
1 polymer ?
#
loop_
_entity_poly.entity_id
_entity_poly.type
_entity_poly.pdbx_seq_one_letter_code
_entity_poly.pdbx_strand_id
1 'polypeptide(L)'
;MADWRRERRELNRYLLEQDWDVFGTLKFVNGRTIGAETAHKLLRSYWNRVDRVFFGHAAKRQHIRVPRWCFAHEGSDAENFHIHFVLKSPIVDTEHACCVLNAIWAKHHHQTAPLAKNWVMPVISRSRAVNYVTREYWRMGSATLLDEISWHSTDLAEMAKYEHDAQRQRIQRAASPIWLRQAEQALTAQQAAYAADDGNLVAKRG
;
A
#
# COMPACT_ATOMS: atom_id res chain seq x y z
N MET A 1 31.43 5.58 3.91
CA MET A 1 30.09 5.06 4.29
C MET A 1 29.06 5.97 3.66
N ALA A 2 28.08 5.41 2.95
CA ALA A 2 26.94 6.19 2.45
C ALA A 2 26.25 6.89 3.63
N ASP A 3 25.95 8.17 3.50
CA ASP A 3 25.25 8.92 4.54
C ASP A 3 23.75 8.65 4.40
N TRP A 4 23.32 7.47 4.87
CA TRP A 4 21.92 7.04 4.85
C TRP A 4 20.98 8.07 5.49
N ARG A 5 21.48 8.90 6.41
CA ARG A 5 20.67 9.97 7.05
C ARG A 5 20.37 11.08 6.06
N ARG A 6 21.35 11.46 5.23
CA ARG A 6 21.15 12.43 4.14
C ARG A 6 20.22 11.85 3.09
N GLU A 7 20.48 10.63 2.61
CA GLU A 7 19.67 9.97 1.58
C GLU A 7 18.21 9.79 2.03
N ARG A 8 17.99 9.29 3.25
CA ARG A 8 16.63 9.16 3.82
C ARG A 8 15.95 10.52 3.97
N ARG A 9 16.69 11.58 4.32
CA ARG A 9 16.13 12.94 4.43
C ARG A 9 15.70 13.49 3.08
N GLU A 10 16.51 13.26 2.05
CA GLU A 10 16.19 13.64 0.67
C GLU A 10 14.98 12.87 0.14
N LEU A 11 14.93 11.56 0.38
CA LEU A 11 13.77 10.72 0.05
C LEU A 11 12.51 11.19 0.79
N ASN A 12 12.61 11.48 2.09
CA ASN A 12 11.47 12.01 2.86
C ASN A 12 10.99 13.35 2.30
N ARG A 13 11.91 14.26 1.94
CA ARG A 13 11.56 15.55 1.33
C ARG A 13 10.81 15.34 0.02
N TYR A 14 11.34 14.50 -0.88
CA TYR A 14 10.70 14.15 -2.15
C TYR A 14 9.29 13.57 -1.94
N LEU A 15 9.13 12.66 -0.99
CA LEU A 15 7.81 12.08 -0.68
C LEU A 15 6.85 13.10 -0.06
N LEU A 16 7.34 14.06 0.73
CA LEU A 16 6.51 15.09 1.37
C LEU A 16 6.03 16.18 0.40
N GLU A 17 6.72 16.35 -0.73
CA GLU A 17 6.28 17.23 -1.83
C GLU A 17 5.04 16.67 -2.56
N GLN A 18 4.60 15.46 -2.22
CA GLN A 18 3.46 14.79 -2.84
C GLN A 18 2.26 14.73 -1.88
N ASP A 19 1.06 14.78 -2.44
CA ASP A 19 -0.20 14.69 -1.70
C ASP A 19 -0.68 13.22 -1.61
N TRP A 20 0.03 12.40 -0.82
CA TRP A 20 -0.41 11.04 -0.52
C TRP A 20 -1.63 11.04 0.40
N ASP A 21 -2.65 10.27 0.03
CA ASP A 21 -3.93 10.17 0.75
C ASP A 21 -4.21 8.76 1.28
N VAL A 22 -3.45 7.74 0.86
CA VAL A 22 -3.51 6.37 1.41
C VAL A 22 -2.14 5.94 1.94
N PHE A 23 -2.14 5.37 3.14
CA PHE A 23 -1.01 4.64 3.71
C PHE A 23 -1.40 3.18 3.89
N GLY A 24 -0.46 2.26 3.65
CA GLY A 24 -0.70 0.88 4.00
C GLY A 24 0.52 0.04 4.36
N THR A 25 0.21 -1.11 4.93
CA THR A 25 1.07 -2.21 5.35
C THR A 25 0.45 -3.49 4.81
N LEU A 26 1.17 -4.18 3.94
CA LEU A 26 0.78 -5.50 3.44
C LEU A 26 1.65 -6.55 4.11
N LYS A 27 1.01 -7.44 4.88
CA LYS A 27 1.69 -8.55 5.54
C LYS A 27 1.45 -9.85 4.79
N PHE A 28 2.40 -10.76 4.92
CA PHE A 28 2.19 -12.17 4.57
C PHE A 28 1.70 -12.95 5.80
N VAL A 29 1.03 -14.09 5.59
CA VAL A 29 0.57 -14.98 6.66
C VAL A 29 1.72 -15.34 7.59
N ASN A 30 2.87 -15.66 6.99
CA ASN A 30 4.13 -15.85 7.67
C ASN A 30 5.25 -15.13 6.89
N GLY A 31 5.57 -13.90 7.30
CA GLY A 31 6.66 -13.11 6.73
C GLY A 31 8.04 -13.73 6.94
N ARG A 32 8.19 -14.64 7.93
CA ARG A 32 9.47 -15.32 8.26
C ARG A 32 9.86 -16.44 7.33
N THR A 33 8.87 -17.06 6.69
CA THR A 33 9.11 -18.24 5.84
C THR A 33 8.88 -17.97 4.38
N ILE A 34 8.33 -16.80 4.02
CA ILE A 34 8.14 -16.45 2.62
C ILE A 34 9.49 -16.04 2.01
N GLY A 35 9.94 -16.77 1.00
CA GLY A 35 11.15 -16.40 0.26
C GLY A 35 10.95 -15.08 -0.49
N ALA A 36 11.99 -14.25 -0.53
CA ALA A 36 11.95 -12.92 -1.17
C ALA A 36 11.44 -12.97 -2.61
N GLU A 37 11.91 -13.93 -3.43
CA GLU A 37 11.45 -14.09 -4.82
C GLU A 37 9.94 -14.33 -4.91
N THR A 38 9.40 -15.20 -4.05
CA THR A 38 7.96 -15.49 -3.97
C THR A 38 7.19 -14.25 -3.52
N ALA A 39 7.69 -13.54 -2.51
CA ALA A 39 7.09 -12.32 -2.01
C ALA A 39 7.02 -11.23 -3.10
N HIS A 40 8.11 -11.00 -3.83
CA HIS A 40 8.14 -10.06 -4.95
C HIS A 40 7.18 -10.45 -6.08
N LYS A 41 7.11 -11.73 -6.45
CA LYS A 41 6.15 -12.21 -7.46
C LYS A 41 4.70 -11.95 -7.03
N LEU A 42 4.37 -12.21 -5.76
CA LEU A 42 3.03 -11.96 -5.21
C LEU A 42 2.70 -10.46 -5.16
N LEU A 43 3.63 -9.62 -4.71
CA LEU A 43 3.44 -8.17 -4.68
C LEU A 43 3.23 -7.59 -6.07
N ARG A 44 4.05 -8.01 -7.05
CA ARG A 44 3.88 -7.61 -8.46
C ARG A 44 2.53 -8.05 -9.01
N SER A 45 2.12 -9.28 -8.72
CA SER A 45 0.82 -9.82 -9.12
C SER A 45 -0.34 -9.04 -8.48
N TYR A 46 -0.25 -8.72 -7.18
CA TYR A 46 -1.21 -7.92 -6.44
C TYR A 46 -1.38 -6.53 -7.07
N TRP A 47 -0.28 -5.81 -7.28
CA TRP A 47 -0.35 -4.47 -7.84
C TRP A 47 -0.85 -4.45 -9.28
N ASN A 48 -0.45 -5.42 -10.10
CA ASN A 48 -1.03 -5.59 -11.44
C ASN A 48 -2.55 -5.86 -11.39
N ARG A 49 -3.02 -6.59 -10.38
CA ARG A 49 -4.44 -6.83 -10.14
C ARG A 49 -5.15 -5.54 -9.73
N VAL A 50 -4.58 -4.77 -8.80
CA VAL A 50 -5.07 -3.46 -8.37
C VAL A 50 -5.22 -2.52 -9.58
N ASP A 51 -4.15 -2.35 -10.37
CA ASP A 51 -4.15 -1.48 -11.55
C ASP A 51 -5.24 -1.89 -12.55
N ARG A 52 -5.44 -3.20 -12.76
CA ARG A 52 -6.52 -3.71 -13.63
C ARG A 52 -7.92 -3.50 -13.05
N VAL A 53 -8.09 -3.59 -11.74
CA VAL A 53 -9.39 -3.33 -11.09
C VAL A 53 -9.80 -1.88 -11.32
N PHE A 54 -8.89 -0.93 -11.09
CA PHE A 54 -9.20 0.49 -11.22
C PHE A 54 -9.26 0.95 -12.69
N PHE A 55 -8.34 0.52 -13.56
CA PHE A 55 -8.22 1.09 -14.92
C PHE A 55 -8.55 0.11 -16.06
N GLY A 56 -8.90 -1.14 -15.75
CA GLY A 56 -9.27 -2.13 -16.77
C GLY A 56 -8.14 -2.42 -17.75
N HIS A 57 -8.42 -2.34 -19.05
CA HIS A 57 -7.42 -2.57 -20.09
C HIS A 57 -6.39 -1.45 -20.23
N ALA A 58 -6.69 -0.23 -19.78
CA ALA A 58 -5.75 0.88 -19.83
C ALA A 58 -4.49 0.61 -18.98
N ALA A 59 -4.63 -0.16 -17.90
CA ALA A 59 -3.49 -0.58 -17.09
C ALA A 59 -2.40 -1.30 -17.88
N LYS A 60 -2.79 -2.07 -18.91
CA LYS A 60 -1.85 -2.75 -19.81
C LYS A 60 -1.57 -1.95 -21.08
N ARG A 61 -2.61 -1.38 -21.71
CA ARG A 61 -2.50 -0.77 -23.05
C ARG A 61 -1.93 0.63 -23.04
N GLN A 62 -2.11 1.35 -21.94
CA GLN A 62 -1.72 2.75 -21.79
C GLN A 62 -0.79 2.95 -20.59
N HIS A 63 -0.38 1.85 -19.95
CA HIS A 63 0.48 1.87 -18.76
C HIS A 63 -0.06 2.73 -17.60
N ILE A 64 -1.38 2.89 -17.48
CA ILE A 64 -2.00 3.62 -16.37
C ILE A 64 -1.96 2.78 -15.09
N ARG A 65 -1.35 3.30 -14.02
CA ARG A 65 -1.23 2.59 -12.75
C ARG A 65 -1.49 3.51 -11.59
N VAL A 66 -1.90 2.94 -10.47
CA VAL A 66 -2.17 3.74 -9.27
C VAL A 66 -0.83 4.31 -8.77
N PRO A 67 -0.67 5.64 -8.65
CA PRO A 67 0.56 6.24 -8.16
C PRO A 67 0.84 5.80 -6.73
N ARG A 68 2.02 5.23 -6.51
CA ARG A 68 2.42 4.62 -5.25
C ARG A 68 3.93 4.51 -5.11
N TRP A 69 4.40 4.53 -3.89
CA TRP A 69 5.75 4.09 -3.53
C TRP A 69 5.67 2.94 -2.54
N CYS A 70 6.41 1.86 -2.80
CA CYS A 70 6.43 0.66 -1.98
C CYS A 70 7.81 0.45 -1.36
N PHE A 71 7.82 0.07 -0.09
CA PHE A 71 9.01 -0.07 0.74
C PHE A 71 9.00 -1.43 1.46
N ALA A 72 10.00 -2.27 1.21
CA ALA A 72 10.21 -3.52 1.93
C ALA A 72 10.73 -3.26 3.34
N HIS A 73 10.13 -3.95 4.30
CA HIS A 73 10.53 -3.98 5.69
C HIS A 73 10.69 -5.45 6.12
N GLU A 74 11.70 -5.74 6.91
CA GLU A 74 12.02 -7.09 7.41
C GLU A 74 11.84 -7.20 8.93
N GLY A 75 11.41 -6.12 9.60
CA GLY A 75 11.24 -6.10 11.06
C GLY A 75 12.57 -6.07 11.81
N SER A 76 12.51 -6.00 13.14
CA SER A 76 13.72 -5.80 13.99
C SER A 76 14.75 -6.92 13.91
N ASP A 77 14.33 -8.14 13.56
CA ASP A 77 15.19 -9.32 13.45
C ASP A 77 15.54 -9.70 12.00
N ALA A 78 15.14 -8.89 11.02
CA ALA A 78 15.38 -9.12 9.59
C ALA A 78 14.71 -10.38 9.01
N GLU A 79 13.78 -11.00 9.75
CA GLU A 79 13.10 -12.20 9.28
C GLU A 79 11.68 -11.91 8.83
N ASN A 80 11.03 -10.84 9.28
CA ASN A 80 9.61 -10.63 9.00
C ASN A 80 9.38 -9.76 7.76
N PHE A 81 9.42 -10.35 6.57
CA PHE A 81 9.17 -9.60 5.33
C PHE A 81 7.72 -9.11 5.24
N HIS A 82 7.56 -7.81 5.04
CA HIS A 82 6.32 -7.12 4.73
C HIS A 82 6.63 -5.85 3.93
N ILE A 83 5.61 -5.18 3.40
CA ILE A 83 5.82 -3.88 2.77
C ILE A 83 4.96 -2.81 3.40
N HIS A 84 5.48 -1.60 3.40
CA HIS A 84 4.69 -0.39 3.55
C HIS A 84 4.58 0.35 2.22
N PHE A 85 3.51 1.11 2.06
CA PHE A 85 3.33 1.95 0.89
C PHE A 85 2.60 3.24 1.22
N VAL A 86 2.86 4.25 0.40
CA VAL A 86 2.02 5.44 0.25
C VAL A 86 1.47 5.45 -1.16
N LEU A 87 0.23 5.93 -1.32
CA LEU A 87 -0.53 5.84 -2.57
C LEU A 87 -1.44 7.06 -2.71
N LYS A 88 -1.73 7.46 -3.97
CA LYS A 88 -2.79 8.41 -4.32
C LYS A 88 -4.06 7.64 -4.68
N SER A 89 -5.19 7.98 -4.07
CA SER A 89 -6.42 7.21 -4.18
C SER A 89 -6.89 7.18 -5.64
N PRO A 90 -7.19 5.99 -6.19
CA PRO A 90 -7.63 5.85 -7.58
C PRO A 90 -9.12 6.20 -7.80
N ILE A 91 -9.83 6.57 -6.73
CA ILE A 91 -11.23 7.01 -6.70
C ILE A 91 -11.41 8.10 -5.64
N VAL A 92 -12.43 8.94 -5.78
CA VAL A 92 -12.72 10.05 -4.85
C VAL A 92 -12.93 9.55 -3.41
N ASP A 93 -13.65 8.45 -3.24
CA ASP A 93 -13.88 7.83 -1.93
C ASP A 93 -12.64 7.05 -1.46
N THR A 94 -11.78 7.73 -0.69
CA THR A 94 -10.50 7.19 -0.20
C THR A 94 -10.70 6.03 0.78
N GLU A 95 -11.72 6.06 1.63
CA GLU A 95 -12.00 4.95 2.55
C GLU A 95 -12.44 3.71 1.79
N HIS A 96 -13.29 3.90 0.77
CA HIS A 96 -13.66 2.80 -0.11
C HIS A 96 -12.45 2.26 -0.87
N ALA A 97 -11.54 3.13 -1.35
CA ALA A 97 -10.29 2.70 -1.98
C ALA A 97 -9.45 1.82 -1.04
N CYS A 98 -9.29 2.23 0.23
CA CYS A 98 -8.60 1.45 1.25
C CYS A 98 -9.24 0.07 1.46
N CYS A 99 -10.57 0.01 1.53
CA CYS A 99 -11.32 -1.23 1.68
C CYS A 99 -11.10 -2.17 0.48
N VAL A 100 -11.15 -1.63 -0.73
CA VAL A 100 -10.90 -2.39 -1.98
C VAL A 100 -9.47 -2.93 -2.00
N LEU A 101 -8.47 -2.10 -1.68
CA LEU A 101 -7.06 -2.51 -1.65
C LEU A 101 -6.81 -3.64 -0.65
N ASN A 102 -7.36 -3.54 0.56
CA ASN A 102 -7.22 -4.56 1.61
C ASN A 102 -7.96 -5.86 1.22
N ALA A 103 -9.17 -5.75 0.68
CA ALA A 103 -9.94 -6.91 0.21
C ALA A 103 -9.26 -7.64 -0.95
N ILE A 104 -8.69 -6.92 -1.92
CA ILE A 104 -7.92 -7.54 -3.01
C ILE A 104 -6.71 -8.29 -2.45
N TRP A 105 -5.99 -7.71 -1.48
CA TRP A 105 -4.81 -8.35 -0.90
C TRP A 105 -5.17 -9.59 -0.09
N ALA A 106 -6.13 -9.51 0.82
CA ALA A 106 -6.55 -10.63 1.67
C ALA A 106 -7.08 -11.82 0.86
N LYS A 107 -7.61 -11.59 -0.34
CA LYS A 107 -8.09 -12.64 -1.26
C LYS A 107 -7.06 -13.05 -2.32
N HIS A 108 -5.90 -12.39 -2.36
CA HIS A 108 -4.98 -12.53 -3.49
C HIS A 108 -4.36 -13.93 -3.55
N HIS A 109 -3.94 -14.45 -2.41
CA HIS A 109 -3.22 -15.71 -2.33
C HIS A 109 -3.28 -16.27 -0.90
N HIS A 110 -3.12 -17.58 -0.72
CA HIS A 110 -3.14 -18.19 0.62
C HIS A 110 -1.96 -17.72 1.52
N GLN A 111 -0.91 -17.14 0.93
CA GLN A 111 0.23 -16.56 1.67
C GLN A 111 0.03 -15.09 2.03
N THR A 112 -0.97 -14.39 1.50
CA THR A 112 -1.23 -13.00 1.89
C THR A 112 -2.03 -12.96 3.20
N ALA A 113 -1.70 -12.02 4.08
CA ALA A 113 -2.34 -11.97 5.39
C ALA A 113 -3.83 -11.58 5.29
N PRO A 114 -4.67 -12.05 6.23
CA PRO A 114 -6.09 -11.68 6.27
C PRO A 114 -6.29 -10.19 6.61
N LEU A 115 -7.48 -9.65 6.36
CA LEU A 115 -7.85 -8.24 6.59
C LEU A 115 -7.39 -7.69 7.95
N ALA A 116 -7.53 -8.48 9.01
CA ALA A 116 -7.19 -8.09 10.38
C ALA A 116 -5.70 -7.90 10.64
N LYS A 117 -4.82 -8.44 9.78
CA LYS A 117 -3.35 -8.33 9.91
C LYS A 117 -2.74 -7.27 9.00
N ASN A 118 -3.44 -6.90 7.92
CA ASN A 118 -3.00 -5.80 7.08
C ASN A 118 -3.45 -4.47 7.68
N TRP A 119 -2.88 -3.39 7.19
CA TRP A 119 -3.27 -2.06 7.59
C TRP A 119 -3.36 -1.19 6.35
N VAL A 120 -4.54 -0.75 5.93
CA VAL A 120 -4.66 0.14 4.76
C VAL A 120 -5.70 1.18 5.11
N MET A 121 -5.28 2.44 5.21
CA MET A 121 -6.13 3.51 5.72
C MET A 121 -5.84 4.85 5.04
N PRO A 122 -6.78 5.81 5.11
CA PRO A 122 -6.49 7.19 4.74
C PRO A 122 -5.31 7.76 5.55
N VAL A 123 -4.49 8.58 4.90
CA VAL A 123 -3.37 9.27 5.55
C VAL A 123 -3.91 10.34 6.50
N ILE A 124 -3.70 10.15 7.80
CA ILE A 124 -4.03 11.16 8.81
C ILE A 124 -2.89 12.18 8.98
N SER A 125 -1.63 11.72 8.91
CA SER A 125 -0.45 12.57 9.00
C SER A 125 0.57 12.16 7.95
N ARG A 126 0.76 13.01 6.94
CA ARG A 126 1.72 12.77 5.84
C ARG A 126 3.15 12.62 6.36
N SER A 127 3.57 13.46 7.30
CA SER A 127 4.90 13.37 7.91
C SER A 127 5.13 12.05 8.63
N ARG A 128 4.14 11.56 9.40
CA ARG A 128 4.22 10.25 10.07
C ARG A 128 4.24 9.11 9.06
N ALA A 129 3.37 9.14 8.04
CA ALA A 129 3.32 8.12 7.00
C ALA A 129 4.65 8.03 6.22
N VAL A 130 5.16 9.17 5.72
CA VAL A 130 6.45 9.24 5.00
C VAL A 130 7.61 8.78 5.87
N ASN A 131 7.69 9.26 7.12
CA ASN A 131 8.75 8.84 8.03
C ASN A 131 8.73 7.32 8.27
N TYR A 132 7.53 6.75 8.35
CA TYR A 132 7.32 5.35 8.64
C TYR A 132 7.66 4.46 7.46
N VAL A 133 7.19 4.76 6.25
CA VAL A 133 7.50 3.94 5.07
C VAL A 133 9.01 3.87 4.79
N THR A 134 9.76 4.94 5.11
CA THR A 134 11.23 4.99 4.94
C THR A 134 12.00 4.53 6.17
N ARG A 135 11.34 3.95 7.19
CA ARG A 135 11.96 3.65 8.48
C ARG A 135 13.14 2.69 8.37
N GLU A 136 13.10 1.71 7.47
CA GLU A 136 14.17 0.70 7.34
C GLU A 136 15.34 1.12 6.45
N TYR A 137 15.33 2.34 5.90
CA TYR A 137 16.41 2.85 5.05
C TYR A 137 17.78 2.86 5.74
N TRP A 138 17.85 3.04 7.07
CA TRP A 138 19.13 3.01 7.79
C TRP A 138 19.84 1.65 7.71
N ARG A 139 19.07 0.56 7.56
CA ARG A 139 19.58 -0.81 7.48
C ARG A 139 19.69 -1.29 6.05
N MET A 140 18.61 -1.13 5.27
CA MET A 140 18.50 -1.67 3.92
C MET A 140 19.04 -0.71 2.85
N GLY A 141 19.30 0.56 3.19
CA GLY A 141 19.61 1.59 2.21
C GLY A 141 18.51 1.70 1.16
N SER A 142 18.90 1.86 -0.10
CA SER A 142 17.96 1.88 -1.23
C SER A 142 17.27 0.54 -1.49
N ALA A 143 17.74 -0.60 -0.93
CA ALA A 143 17.10 -1.90 -1.16
C ALA A 143 15.71 -2.03 -0.51
N THR A 144 15.36 -1.13 0.42
CA THR A 144 13.97 -1.02 0.90
C THR A 144 13.04 -0.56 -0.23
N LEU A 145 13.52 0.23 -1.20
CA LEU A 145 12.68 0.75 -2.28
C LEU A 145 12.35 -0.35 -3.30
N LEU A 146 11.06 -0.60 -3.51
CA LEU A 146 10.59 -1.59 -4.47
C LEU A 146 10.21 -0.90 -5.78
N ASP A 147 11.22 -0.52 -6.56
CA ASP A 147 11.07 0.26 -7.79
C ASP A 147 10.14 -0.40 -8.81
N GLU A 148 10.23 -1.72 -8.99
CA GLU A 148 9.45 -2.46 -10.00
C GLU A 148 7.92 -2.42 -9.77
N ILE A 149 7.50 -2.16 -8.53
CA ILE A 149 6.09 -2.08 -8.14
C ILE A 149 5.68 -0.68 -7.69
N SER A 150 6.61 0.28 -7.68
CA SER A 150 6.32 1.70 -7.47
C SER A 150 5.95 2.38 -8.80
N TRP A 151 5.17 3.45 -8.74
CA TRP A 151 4.70 4.17 -9.91
C TRP A 151 4.42 5.63 -9.58
N HIS A 152 4.87 6.56 -10.42
CA HIS A 152 4.67 8.00 -10.20
C HIS A 152 4.17 8.74 -11.44
N SER A 153 4.04 8.07 -12.59
CA SER A 153 3.80 8.74 -13.88
C SER A 153 2.32 9.04 -14.17
N THR A 154 1.38 8.46 -13.42
CA THR A 154 -0.04 8.76 -13.58
C THR A 154 -0.42 9.92 -12.66
N ASP A 155 -1.04 10.96 -13.20
CA ASP A 155 -1.54 12.08 -12.40
C ASP A 155 -3.01 11.90 -11.98
N LEU A 156 -3.49 12.79 -11.12
CA LEU A 156 -4.87 12.74 -10.60
C LEU A 156 -5.91 12.97 -11.69
N ALA A 157 -5.64 13.83 -12.66
CA ALA A 157 -6.56 14.16 -13.75
C ALA A 157 -6.75 12.96 -14.69
N GLU A 158 -5.68 12.21 -14.95
CA GLU A 158 -5.71 10.98 -15.71
C GLU A 158 -6.48 9.87 -14.98
N MET A 159 -6.29 9.71 -13.67
CA MET A 159 -7.06 8.74 -12.88
C MET A 159 -8.56 9.06 -12.88
N ALA A 160 -8.93 10.34 -12.75
CA ALA A 160 -10.32 10.78 -12.71
C ALA A 160 -11.13 10.39 -13.96
N LYS A 161 -10.48 10.23 -15.12
CA LYS A 161 -11.12 9.76 -16.37
C LYS A 161 -11.74 8.36 -16.25
N TYR A 162 -11.30 7.57 -15.27
CA TYR A 162 -11.74 6.18 -15.09
C TYR A 162 -12.84 6.02 -14.04
N GLU A 163 -13.25 7.09 -13.35
CA GLU A 163 -14.25 7.04 -12.28
C GLU A 163 -15.69 6.99 -12.83
N HIS A 164 -16.00 5.90 -13.53
CA HIS A 164 -17.27 5.66 -14.20
C HIS A 164 -17.78 4.23 -13.93
N ASP A 165 -18.98 3.90 -14.41
CA ASP A 165 -19.65 2.63 -14.07
C ASP A 165 -18.82 1.37 -14.34
N ALA A 166 -18.06 1.33 -15.42
CA ALA A 166 -17.22 0.17 -15.70
C ALA A 166 -16.12 -0.04 -14.64
N GLN A 167 -15.61 1.01 -13.97
CA GLN A 167 -14.70 0.87 -12.83
C GLN A 167 -15.44 0.34 -11.61
N ARG A 168 -16.61 0.90 -11.29
CA ARG A 168 -17.47 0.42 -10.18
C ARG A 168 -17.79 -1.07 -10.33
N GLN A 169 -18.14 -1.53 -11.54
CA GLN A 169 -18.39 -2.93 -11.82
C GLN A 169 -17.15 -3.82 -11.63
N ARG A 170 -15.95 -3.34 -12.02
CA ARG A 170 -14.71 -4.09 -11.79
C ARG A 170 -14.38 -4.20 -10.30
N ILE A 171 -14.58 -3.13 -9.54
CA ILE A 171 -14.41 -3.11 -8.08
C ILE A 171 -15.33 -4.14 -7.43
N GLN A 172 -16.64 -4.11 -7.74
CA GLN A 172 -17.63 -5.04 -7.20
C GLN A 172 -17.32 -6.52 -7.56
N ARG A 173 -16.76 -6.77 -8.74
CA ARG A 173 -16.31 -8.13 -9.13
C ARG A 173 -15.05 -8.57 -8.40
N ALA A 174 -14.15 -7.65 -8.05
CA ALA A 174 -12.91 -7.96 -7.34
C ALA A 174 -13.16 -8.22 -5.85
N ALA A 175 -14.03 -7.42 -5.24
CA ALA A 175 -14.45 -7.54 -3.85
C ALA A 175 -15.99 -7.53 -3.79
N SER A 176 -16.59 -8.67 -3.45
CA SER A 176 -18.04 -8.77 -3.31
C SER A 176 -18.54 -7.88 -2.16
N PRO A 177 -19.83 -7.52 -2.11
CA PRO A 177 -20.36 -6.67 -1.04
C PRO A 177 -20.09 -7.19 0.37
N ILE A 178 -20.07 -8.51 0.56
CA ILE A 178 -19.73 -9.13 1.85
C ILE A 178 -18.28 -8.84 2.23
N TRP A 179 -17.35 -9.00 1.28
CA TRP A 179 -15.93 -8.73 1.50
C TRP A 179 -15.64 -7.25 1.72
N LEU A 180 -16.34 -6.37 1.01
CA LEU A 180 -16.22 -4.92 1.21
C LEU A 180 -16.68 -4.52 2.62
N ARG A 181 -17.82 -5.04 3.09
CA ARG A 181 -18.27 -4.81 4.48
C ARG A 181 -17.27 -5.31 5.53
N GLN A 182 -16.64 -6.46 5.29
CA GLN A 182 -15.60 -6.96 6.20
C GLN A 182 -14.34 -6.07 6.17
N ALA A 183 -13.97 -5.54 5.00
CA ALA A 183 -12.87 -4.61 4.87
C ALA A 183 -13.17 -3.25 5.53
N GLU A 184 -14.40 -2.76 5.43
CA GLU A 184 -14.90 -1.57 6.15
C GLU A 184 -14.82 -1.77 7.66
N GLN A 185 -15.28 -2.90 8.19
CA GLN A 185 -15.15 -3.22 9.61
C GLN A 185 -13.69 -3.26 10.07
N ALA A 186 -12.80 -3.85 9.27
CA ALA A 186 -11.37 -3.85 9.55
C ALA A 186 -10.78 -2.44 9.53
N LEU A 187 -11.16 -1.59 8.57
CA LEU A 187 -10.74 -0.20 8.49
C LEU A 187 -11.20 0.61 9.72
N THR A 188 -12.46 0.47 10.13
CA THR A 188 -12.98 1.14 11.33
C THR A 188 -12.21 0.73 12.58
N ALA A 189 -11.94 -0.57 12.75
CA ALA A 189 -11.14 -1.06 13.87
C ALA A 189 -9.70 -0.51 13.84
N GLN A 190 -9.12 -0.38 12.65
CA GLN A 190 -7.81 0.21 12.44
C GLN A 190 -7.79 1.70 12.81
N GLN A 191 -8.75 2.49 12.33
CA GLN A 191 -8.87 3.90 12.68
C GLN A 191 -9.05 4.10 14.19
N ALA A 192 -9.88 3.28 14.85
CA ALA A 192 -10.06 3.32 16.29
C ALA A 192 -8.76 3.00 17.05
N ALA A 193 -8.05 1.94 16.67
CA ALA A 193 -6.77 1.58 17.28
C ALA A 193 -5.66 2.61 17.00
N TYR A 194 -5.74 3.35 15.89
CA TYR A 194 -4.84 4.46 15.62
C TYR A 194 -5.13 5.68 16.51
N ALA A 195 -6.40 6.04 16.67
CA ALA A 195 -6.82 7.12 17.55
C ALA A 195 -6.45 6.85 19.02
N ALA A 196 -6.58 5.59 19.47
CA ALA A 196 -6.22 5.17 20.83
C ALA A 196 -4.71 5.19 21.12
N ASP A 197 -3.85 5.23 20.10
CA ASP A 197 -2.38 5.25 20.24
C ASP A 197 -1.82 6.68 20.04
N ASP A 198 -2.63 7.73 20.24
CA ASP A 198 -2.30 9.15 19.95
C ASP A 198 -1.75 9.39 18.53
N GLY A 199 -2.23 8.57 17.61
CA GLY A 199 -1.77 8.54 16.23
C GLY A 199 -0.31 8.10 16.07
N ASN A 200 0.26 7.42 17.05
CA ASN A 200 1.57 6.80 16.92
C ASN A 200 1.41 5.56 16.03
N LEU A 201 1.44 5.75 14.70
CA LEU A 201 1.30 4.69 13.67
C LEU A 201 2.19 3.44 13.92
N VAL A 202 3.19 3.51 14.81
CA VAL A 202 4.58 3.18 14.48
C VAL A 202 5.24 2.14 15.41
N ALA A 203 4.81 1.97 16.65
CA ALA A 203 5.61 1.14 17.59
C ALA A 203 5.37 -0.37 17.46
N LYS A 204 4.16 -0.80 17.10
CA LYS A 204 3.73 -2.22 17.25
C LYS A 204 3.29 -2.92 15.97
N ARG A 205 3.44 -2.30 14.80
CA ARG A 205 2.77 -2.74 13.57
C ARG A 205 3.70 -3.31 12.49
N GLY A 206 5.02 -3.32 12.72
CA GLY A 206 5.99 -4.16 12.01
C GLY A 206 5.97 -5.58 12.56
#